data_AF-A0A7R9M6C7-F1
#
_entry.id   AF-A0A7R9M6C7-F1
#
_cell.length_a   1.000
_cell.length_b   1.000
_cell.length_c   1.000
_cell.angle_alpha   90.00
_cell.angle_beta   90.00
_cell.angle_gamma   90.00
#
_symmetry.space_group_name_H-M   'P 1'
#
loop_
_entity.id
_entity.type
_entity.pdbx_description
1 polymer ?
#
loop_
_entity_poly.entity_id
_entity_poly.type
_entity_poly.pdbx_seq_one_letter_code
_entity_poly.pdbx_strand_id
1 'polypeptide(L)'
;RKDQLDLDEASLRSKLAELLVEVRSGRAGGDKLERLISDTNEGSLSENKIQNFINSNEDIAEKITYAKMLQHEGVIYVGAPGHGQSLETAKMERLQSEIYILFWASLSSDTKDRNWTDNKHYFLRLVKQNNDLATGAKKDMIRFIAADLDMRPELNDQEHVAKGTRICLFKNGKYIHQNVLLDYITHNDRCLIKPTEPVQLVVNKPNKGVILEVRCPGSLSGYCDSKDDQTWQCYKCDELIEHDKDLEKLLEKLRPMKEMNILILGETGVGKSTWINGLVNYMTFKSLDDAEQNKSLSLIASSFTITDINFKQYKIKIGDDKNEVMVAGQSTTQEPKAYALDWGKKHVRLIDTPGIGDTRGLEQDKENFDAILRYISNLDELHGICILLKPNTSKLTVMFQYCVKELLTHLHKSASNNIVFCFTNTRSTFYRPAYTLPALKTLLNENKDVNIELSKHTIYCMDNESFRFLCAIHNGIKFEQFYKHDCSVSWDKSVAETNRLFEHIDGLKPHKIWNTLSLNDARKVILSLTKPMADISKNVQTNIAIIDDKKAEITSSKKAQKELLGK
;
A
#
# COMPACT_ATOMS: atom_id res chain seq x y z
N ARG A 1 23.41 24.63 19.08
CA ARG A 1 22.48 25.35 18.14
C ARG A 1 21.06 25.32 18.70
N LYS A 2 20.48 24.14 18.97
CA LYS A 2 19.19 24.02 19.67
C LYS A 2 19.15 24.84 20.97
N ASP A 3 20.20 24.73 21.78
CA ASP A 3 20.30 25.38 23.10
C ASP A 3 20.18 26.91 23.04
N GLN A 4 20.54 27.53 21.90
CA GLN A 4 20.36 28.97 21.67
C GLN A 4 18.89 29.31 21.37
N LEU A 5 18.18 28.47 20.61
CA LEU A 5 16.75 28.65 20.36
C LEU A 5 15.95 28.46 21.66
N ASP A 6 16.31 27.46 22.47
CA ASP A 6 15.68 27.22 23.77
C ASP A 6 15.88 28.42 24.73
N LEU A 7 17.06 29.07 24.70
CA LEU A 7 17.34 30.32 25.45
C LEU A 7 16.57 31.53 24.91
N ASP A 8 16.51 31.69 23.59
CA ASP A 8 15.79 32.80 22.94
C ASP A 8 14.27 32.70 23.20
N GLU A 9 13.70 31.49 23.15
CA GLU A 9 12.29 31.23 23.48
C GLU A 9 11.99 31.54 24.96
N ALA A 10 12.84 31.09 25.88
CA ALA A 10 12.68 31.39 27.31
C ALA A 10 12.72 32.91 27.59
N SER A 11 13.60 33.64 26.90
CA SER A 11 13.70 35.10 26.98
C SER A 11 12.43 35.80 26.47
N LEU A 12 11.88 35.35 25.34
CA LEU A 12 10.62 35.87 24.80
C LEU A 12 9.44 35.62 25.75
N ARG A 13 9.31 34.39 26.27
CA ARG A 13 8.25 34.01 27.22
C ARG A 13 8.27 34.88 28.49
N SER A 14 9.46 35.18 29.03
CA SER A 14 9.60 36.06 30.22
C SER A 14 9.14 37.49 29.91
N LYS A 15 9.64 38.09 28.83
CA LYS A 15 9.29 39.46 28.42
C LYS A 15 7.80 39.62 28.14
N LEU A 16 7.19 38.64 27.48
CA LEU A 16 5.76 38.64 27.18
C LEU A 16 4.91 38.55 28.46
N ALA A 17 5.33 37.73 29.44
CA ALA A 17 4.63 37.61 30.71
C ALA A 17 4.64 38.92 31.51
N GLU A 18 5.79 39.60 31.59
CA GLU A 18 5.94 40.91 32.23
C GLU A 18 5.07 41.98 31.54
N LEU A 19 5.16 42.10 30.21
CA LEU A 19 4.38 43.06 29.42
C LEU A 19 2.86 42.83 29.52
N LEU A 20 2.40 41.57 29.57
CA LEU A 20 0.97 41.27 29.77
C LEU A 20 0.47 41.72 31.16
N VAL A 21 1.31 41.65 32.19
CA VAL A 21 0.98 42.20 33.52
C VAL A 21 0.96 43.73 33.49
N GLU A 22 1.92 44.38 32.84
CA GLU A 22 1.92 45.85 32.68
C GLU A 22 0.68 46.36 31.96
N VAL A 23 0.35 45.78 30.79
CA VAL A 23 -0.82 46.18 29.98
C VAL A 23 -2.12 45.96 30.73
N ARG A 24 -2.30 44.80 31.39
CA ARG A 24 -3.51 44.53 32.21
C ARG A 24 -3.65 45.45 33.41
N SER A 25 -2.54 45.97 33.94
CA SER A 25 -2.53 46.96 35.03
C SER A 25 -2.60 48.42 34.57
N GLY A 26 -2.78 48.67 33.25
CA GLY A 26 -2.85 50.02 32.69
C GLY A 26 -1.52 50.79 32.69
N ARG A 27 -0.39 50.14 32.99
CA ARG A 27 0.95 50.75 33.05
C ARG A 27 1.69 50.73 31.70
N ALA A 28 1.14 50.04 30.71
CA ALA A 28 1.65 49.98 29.34
C ALA A 28 0.50 50.01 28.32
N GLY A 29 0.73 50.64 27.16
CA GLY A 29 -0.15 50.54 26.01
C GLY A 29 0.07 49.26 25.21
N GLY A 30 -0.90 48.91 24.35
CA GLY A 30 -0.82 47.75 23.46
C GLY A 30 0.29 47.86 22.40
N ASP A 31 0.74 49.08 22.11
CA ASP A 31 1.84 49.41 21.19
C ASP A 31 3.17 48.76 21.58
N LYS A 32 3.43 48.58 22.89
CA LYS A 32 4.60 47.82 23.36
C LYS A 32 4.49 46.33 23.04
N LEU A 33 3.28 45.77 23.02
CA LEU A 33 3.04 44.37 22.67
C LEU A 33 3.27 44.14 21.16
N GLU A 34 2.79 45.08 20.33
CA GLU A 34 3.01 45.08 18.88
C GLU A 34 4.50 45.14 18.53
N ARG A 35 5.29 45.98 19.23
CA ARG A 35 6.75 46.02 19.05
C ARG A 35 7.43 44.70 19.40
N LEU A 36 7.09 44.08 20.53
CA LEU A 36 7.67 42.78 20.91
C LEU A 36 7.38 41.69 19.86
N ILE A 37 6.19 41.72 19.25
CA ILE A 37 5.82 40.80 18.16
C ILE A 37 6.62 41.12 16.89
N SER A 38 6.80 42.40 16.54
CA SER A 38 7.62 42.83 15.39
C SER A 38 9.08 42.40 15.55
N ASP A 39 9.69 42.67 16.70
CA ASP A 39 11.07 42.29 17.03
C ASP A 39 11.28 40.76 16.96
N THR A 40 10.25 39.99 17.32
CA THR A 40 10.27 38.51 17.22
C THR A 40 10.22 38.05 15.76
N ASN A 41 9.38 38.70 14.93
CA ASN A 41 9.24 38.39 13.51
C ASN A 41 10.47 38.74 12.66
N GLU A 42 11.37 39.59 13.17
CA GLU A 42 12.67 39.91 12.55
C GLU A 42 13.86 39.16 13.21
N GLY A 43 13.66 38.68 14.45
CA GLY A 43 14.66 38.03 15.31
C GLY A 43 15.06 36.61 14.90
N SER A 44 15.73 35.89 15.81
CA SER A 44 16.14 34.49 15.66
C SER A 44 14.95 33.51 15.61
N LEU A 45 13.84 33.87 16.25
CA LEU A 45 12.58 33.14 16.30
C LEU A 45 11.61 33.49 15.15
N SER A 46 12.07 34.24 14.15
CA SER A 46 11.28 34.55 12.96
C SER A 46 10.95 33.29 12.16
N GLU A 47 9.76 33.24 11.56
CA GLU A 47 9.28 32.09 10.77
C GLU A 47 10.32 31.63 9.73
N ASN A 48 10.90 32.57 8.99
CA ASN A 48 11.95 32.27 8.01
C ASN A 48 13.23 31.67 8.63
N LYS A 49 13.66 32.10 9.83
CA LYS A 49 14.86 31.52 10.47
C LYS A 49 14.59 30.19 11.15
N ILE A 50 13.39 30.00 11.71
CA ILE A 50 12.94 28.70 12.22
C ILE A 50 12.82 27.71 11.05
N GLN A 51 12.19 28.11 9.94
CA GLN A 51 12.07 27.26 8.75
C GLN A 51 13.44 26.94 8.14
N ASN A 52 14.35 27.92 8.03
CA ASN A 52 15.72 27.66 7.60
C ASN A 52 16.47 26.72 8.56
N PHE A 53 16.25 26.81 9.88
CA PHE A 53 16.81 25.87 10.84
C PHE A 53 16.24 24.46 10.67
N ILE A 54 14.92 24.32 10.47
CA ILE A 54 14.26 23.03 10.21
C ILE A 54 14.81 22.40 8.92
N ASN A 55 14.78 23.14 7.81
CA ASN A 55 15.28 22.70 6.51
C ASN A 55 16.77 22.30 6.59
N SER A 56 17.59 23.05 7.33
CA SER A 56 19.02 22.74 7.52
C SER A 56 19.31 21.50 8.38
N ASN A 57 18.28 20.86 8.97
CA ASN A 57 18.42 19.66 9.79
C ASN A 57 17.44 18.54 9.37
N GLU A 58 16.75 18.68 8.22
CA GLU A 58 15.75 17.71 7.75
C GLU A 58 16.38 16.35 7.44
N ASP A 59 17.50 16.33 6.71
CA ASP A 59 18.29 15.13 6.42
C ASP A 59 18.72 14.39 7.71
N ILE A 60 19.10 15.15 8.75
CA ILE A 60 19.51 14.62 10.05
C ILE A 60 18.31 14.00 10.79
N ALA A 61 17.13 14.63 10.70
CA ALA A 61 15.90 14.10 11.29
C ALA A 61 15.40 12.83 10.58
N GLU A 62 15.49 12.76 9.25
CA GLU A 62 15.19 11.53 8.50
C GLU A 62 16.15 10.40 8.93
N LYS A 63 17.45 10.69 8.98
CA LYS A 63 18.49 9.72 9.35
C LYS A 63 18.30 9.17 10.77
N ILE A 64 17.99 10.02 11.76
CA ILE A 64 17.66 9.60 13.13
C ILE A 64 16.39 8.73 13.16
N THR A 65 15.39 9.06 12.35
CA THR A 65 14.14 8.29 12.27
C THR A 65 14.37 6.91 11.65
N TYR A 66 15.16 6.85 10.57
CA TYR A 66 15.54 5.62 9.90
C TYR A 66 16.39 4.71 10.82
N ALA A 67 17.35 5.27 11.56
CA ALA A 67 18.14 4.55 12.55
C ALA A 67 17.26 3.85 13.61
N LYS A 68 16.29 4.57 14.19
CA LYS A 68 15.33 4.03 15.17
C LYS A 68 14.47 2.92 14.58
N MET A 69 14.03 3.07 13.32
CA MET A 69 13.24 2.05 12.62
C MET A 69 14.05 0.78 12.39
N LEU A 70 15.32 0.89 11.96
CA LEU A 70 16.21 -0.27 11.83
C LEU A 70 16.42 -1.00 13.17
N GLN A 71 16.61 -0.25 14.27
CA GLN A 71 16.72 -0.84 15.61
C GLN A 71 15.45 -1.59 16.02
N HIS A 72 14.26 -1.09 15.68
CA HIS A 72 12.98 -1.76 15.93
C HIS A 72 12.84 -3.08 15.14
N GLU A 73 13.38 -3.14 13.92
CA GLU A 73 13.44 -4.36 13.09
C GLU A 73 14.53 -5.36 13.54
N GLY A 74 15.26 -5.08 14.62
CA GLY A 74 16.30 -5.95 15.19
C GLY A 74 17.70 -5.77 14.57
N VAL A 75 17.94 -4.68 13.84
CA VAL A 75 19.24 -4.36 13.24
C VAL A 75 20.16 -3.71 14.26
N ILE A 76 21.41 -4.17 14.34
CA ILE A 76 22.42 -3.63 15.26
C ILE A 76 22.93 -2.29 14.71
N TYR A 77 22.71 -1.19 15.43
CA TYR A 77 23.16 0.15 15.03
C TYR A 77 24.53 0.49 15.62
N VAL A 78 25.46 0.92 14.76
CA VAL A 78 26.82 1.36 15.10
C VAL A 78 26.98 2.81 14.64
N GLY A 79 27.01 3.75 15.60
CA GLY A 79 27.05 5.18 15.31
C GLY A 79 27.91 5.99 16.27
N ALA A 80 27.44 6.31 17.48
CA ALA A 80 28.18 7.21 18.37
C ALA A 80 29.47 6.56 18.93
N PRO A 81 30.65 7.22 18.83
CA PRO A 81 31.85 6.80 19.54
C PRO A 81 31.60 6.72 21.06
N GLY A 82 31.97 5.60 21.69
CA GLY A 82 31.79 5.38 23.13
C GLY A 82 30.37 5.02 23.60
N HIS A 83 29.36 5.08 22.74
CA HIS A 83 27.98 4.69 23.07
C HIS A 83 27.46 3.62 22.11
N GLY A 84 27.52 2.36 22.56
CA GLY A 84 27.02 1.20 21.83
C GLY A 84 28.11 0.16 21.52
N GLN A 85 27.75 -0.83 20.71
CA GLN A 85 28.65 -1.90 20.31
C GLN A 85 29.59 -1.45 19.19
N SER A 86 30.86 -1.86 19.21
CA SER A 86 31.76 -1.63 18.06
C SER A 86 31.38 -2.56 16.90
N LEU A 87 31.71 -2.16 15.67
CA LEU A 87 31.46 -2.99 14.48
C LEU A 87 32.20 -4.35 14.57
N GLU A 88 33.38 -4.36 15.17
CA GLU A 88 34.18 -5.57 15.42
C GLU A 88 33.48 -6.51 16.40
N THR A 89 33.00 -5.99 17.54
CA THR A 89 32.25 -6.78 18.52
C THR A 89 30.95 -7.32 17.92
N ALA A 90 30.22 -6.50 17.14
CA ALA A 90 28.98 -6.91 16.48
C ALA A 90 29.19 -8.02 15.43
N LYS A 91 30.35 -8.03 14.76
CA LYS A 91 30.79 -9.12 13.87
C LYS A 91 31.23 -10.38 14.63
N MET A 92 31.91 -10.23 15.77
CA MET A 92 32.52 -11.34 16.51
C MET A 92 31.54 -12.11 17.43
N GLU A 93 30.39 -11.54 17.79
CA GLU A 93 29.41 -12.19 18.67
C GLU A 93 28.96 -13.60 18.20
N ARG A 94 28.92 -13.85 16.88
CA ARG A 94 28.54 -15.15 16.31
C ARG A 94 29.33 -15.47 15.04
N LEU A 95 30.47 -16.15 15.22
CA LEU A 95 31.44 -16.49 14.17
C LEU A 95 30.90 -17.25 12.94
N GLN A 96 29.74 -17.92 13.03
CA GLN A 96 29.13 -18.71 11.96
C GLN A 96 27.94 -18.04 11.25
N SER A 97 27.50 -16.85 11.70
CA SER A 97 26.38 -16.15 11.08
C SER A 97 26.78 -15.43 9.78
N GLU A 98 25.84 -15.34 8.85
CA GLU A 98 25.89 -14.41 7.72
C GLU A 98 25.49 -13.02 8.21
N ILE A 99 26.32 -12.00 7.94
CA ILE A 99 26.10 -10.66 8.47
C ILE A 99 26.03 -9.66 7.31
N TYR A 100 24.84 -9.11 7.06
CA TYR A 100 24.66 -8.00 6.13
C TYR A 100 24.92 -6.68 6.83
N ILE A 101 25.86 -5.89 6.32
CA ILE A 101 26.30 -4.63 6.91
C ILE A 101 25.97 -3.50 5.94
N LEU A 102 24.99 -2.67 6.27
CA LEU A 102 24.70 -1.42 5.58
C LEU A 102 25.65 -0.34 6.12
N PHE A 103 26.54 0.16 5.27
CA PHE A 103 27.26 1.40 5.53
C PHE A 103 26.54 2.53 4.79
N TRP A 104 26.24 3.64 5.46
CA TRP A 104 25.68 4.84 4.81
C TRP A 104 26.32 6.12 5.33
N ALA A 105 26.47 7.10 4.44
CA ALA A 105 26.77 8.48 4.76
C ALA A 105 25.55 9.35 4.43
N SER A 106 25.34 10.45 5.14
CA SER A 106 24.35 11.47 4.81
C SER A 106 24.82 12.24 3.59
N LEU A 107 23.93 12.38 2.61
CA LEU A 107 24.23 13.07 1.38
C LEU A 107 24.08 14.59 1.56
N SER A 108 24.95 15.34 0.90
CA SER A 108 24.90 16.80 0.87
C SER A 108 23.82 17.28 -0.10
N SER A 109 22.59 17.53 0.38
CA SER A 109 21.51 18.34 -0.24
C SER A 109 21.02 18.01 -1.67
N ASP A 110 21.70 17.15 -2.43
CA ASP A 110 21.29 16.72 -3.77
C ASP A 110 20.32 15.53 -3.66
N THR A 111 19.03 15.83 -3.75
CA THR A 111 17.87 14.94 -3.57
C THR A 111 17.71 13.86 -4.66
N LYS A 112 18.81 13.40 -5.27
CA LYS A 112 18.80 12.53 -6.46
C LYS A 112 19.85 11.40 -6.47
N ASP A 113 20.54 11.12 -5.36
CA ASP A 113 21.39 9.92 -5.35
C ASP A 113 20.55 8.64 -5.28
N ARG A 114 20.51 7.94 -6.41
CA ARG A 114 19.95 6.58 -6.54
C ARG A 114 20.61 5.62 -5.57
N ASN A 115 21.92 5.75 -5.33
CA ASN A 115 22.70 4.78 -4.57
C ASN A 115 22.21 4.63 -3.12
N TRP A 116 21.95 5.71 -2.40
CA TRP A 116 21.33 5.61 -1.07
C TRP A 116 19.93 5.01 -1.14
N THR A 117 19.10 5.51 -2.05
CA THR A 117 17.71 5.06 -2.20
C THR A 117 17.64 3.55 -2.46
N ASP A 118 18.43 3.04 -3.39
CA ASP A 118 18.42 1.63 -3.78
C ASP A 118 19.00 0.74 -2.67
N ASN A 119 20.08 1.15 -1.99
CA ASN A 119 20.61 0.42 -0.82
C ASN A 119 19.61 0.41 0.35
N LYS A 120 18.96 1.55 0.66
CA LYS A 120 17.94 1.69 1.71
C LYS A 120 16.80 0.69 1.50
N HIS A 121 16.25 0.62 0.28
CA HIS A 121 15.18 -0.33 -0.05
C HIS A 121 15.65 -1.78 -0.04
N TYR A 122 16.79 -2.09 -0.65
CA TYR A 122 17.29 -3.47 -0.75
C TYR A 122 17.68 -4.04 0.62
N PHE A 123 18.30 -3.24 1.49
CA PHE A 123 18.63 -3.66 2.86
C PHE A 123 17.37 -3.97 3.68
N LEU A 124 16.35 -3.11 3.65
CA LEU A 124 15.07 -3.38 4.32
C LEU A 124 14.38 -4.63 3.79
N ARG A 125 14.47 -4.90 2.48
CA ARG A 125 13.94 -6.14 1.88
C ARG A 125 14.61 -7.38 2.48
N LEU A 126 15.93 -7.38 2.63
CA LEU A 126 16.66 -8.50 3.24
C LEU A 126 16.27 -8.70 4.70
N VAL A 127 16.16 -7.62 5.49
CA VAL A 127 15.73 -7.65 6.90
C VAL A 127 14.34 -8.27 7.02
N LYS A 128 13.37 -7.79 6.23
CA LYS A 128 11.98 -8.28 6.27
C LYS A 128 11.86 -9.73 5.81
N GLN A 129 12.52 -10.10 4.70
CA GLN A 129 12.53 -11.49 4.22
C GLN A 129 13.07 -12.47 5.29
N ASN A 130 14.06 -12.06 6.08
CA ASN A 130 14.55 -12.87 7.20
C ASN A 130 13.54 -12.93 8.38
N ASN A 131 12.83 -11.82 8.64
CA ASN A 131 11.80 -11.76 9.68
C ASN A 131 10.54 -12.57 9.32
N ASP A 132 10.16 -12.63 8.04
CA ASP A 132 8.98 -13.36 7.53
C ASP A 132 9.19 -14.88 7.48
N LEU A 133 10.44 -15.36 7.36
CA LEU A 133 10.81 -16.79 7.37
C LEU A 133 10.70 -17.45 8.77
N ALA A 134 10.05 -16.80 9.74
CA ALA A 134 10.10 -17.13 11.15
C ALA A 134 9.22 -18.34 11.58
N THR A 135 9.61 -19.55 11.18
CA THR A 135 9.50 -20.72 12.06
C THR A 135 10.79 -21.54 12.06
N GLY A 136 11.43 -21.65 13.24
CA GLY A 136 12.57 -22.54 13.46
C GLY A 136 13.98 -21.95 13.27
N ALA A 137 14.99 -22.83 13.42
CA ALA A 137 16.39 -22.51 13.70
C ALA A 137 17.17 -21.70 12.64
N LYS A 138 16.57 -21.36 11.50
CA LYS A 138 17.22 -20.49 10.49
C LYS A 138 17.33 -19.02 10.94
N LYS A 139 16.46 -18.56 11.84
CA LYS A 139 16.43 -17.15 12.31
C LYS A 139 17.73 -16.70 12.98
N ASP A 140 18.50 -17.61 13.57
CA ASP A 140 19.78 -17.32 14.23
C ASP A 140 20.99 -17.27 13.26
N MET A 141 20.80 -17.63 11.99
CA MET A 141 21.89 -17.77 11.01
C MET A 141 22.23 -16.47 10.28
N ILE A 142 21.31 -15.51 10.17
CA ILE A 142 21.50 -14.24 9.46
C ILE A 142 21.35 -13.06 10.45
N ARG A 143 22.25 -12.09 10.37
CA ARG A 143 22.26 -10.85 11.16
C ARG A 143 22.37 -9.62 10.27
N PHE A 144 21.91 -8.50 10.80
CA PHE A 144 21.90 -7.20 10.13
C PHE A 144 22.58 -6.16 11.01
N ILE A 145 23.53 -5.43 10.42
CA ILE A 145 24.24 -4.33 11.06
C ILE A 145 24.06 -3.06 10.22
N ALA A 146 23.89 -1.94 10.90
CA ALA A 146 23.74 -0.62 10.36
C ALA A 146 24.89 0.27 10.88
N ALA A 147 25.87 0.58 10.03
CA ALA A 147 27.03 1.41 10.35
C ALA A 147 26.93 2.83 9.75
N ASP A 148 26.88 3.83 10.62
CA ASP A 148 26.76 5.25 10.28
C ASP A 148 28.15 5.85 9.97
N LEU A 149 28.42 6.14 8.69
CA LEU A 149 29.70 6.67 8.22
C LEU A 149 29.92 8.16 8.54
N ASP A 150 28.90 8.94 8.89
CA ASP A 150 29.14 10.34 9.29
C ASP A 150 29.54 10.42 10.77
N MET A 151 29.06 9.48 11.57
CA MET A 151 29.44 9.33 12.98
C MET A 151 30.73 8.52 13.14
N ARG A 152 31.01 7.57 12.22
CA ARG A 152 32.18 6.67 12.19
C ARG A 152 32.90 6.70 10.83
N PRO A 153 33.40 7.86 10.37
CA PRO A 153 34.01 7.99 9.03
C PRO A 153 35.23 7.09 8.82
N GLU A 154 35.93 6.72 9.90
CA GLU A 154 37.10 5.83 9.86
C GLU A 154 36.77 4.42 9.32
N LEU A 155 35.50 3.99 9.37
CA LEU A 155 35.04 2.71 8.81
C LEU A 155 35.11 2.66 7.28
N ASN A 156 35.30 3.79 6.59
CA ASN A 156 35.60 3.78 5.16
C ASN A 156 37.04 3.38 4.85
N ASP A 157 37.96 3.48 5.81
CA ASP A 157 39.39 3.18 5.63
C ASP A 157 39.80 1.87 6.32
N GLN A 158 39.25 1.60 7.51
CA GLN A 158 39.58 0.43 8.32
C GLN A 158 39.03 -0.89 7.76
N GLU A 159 37.94 -0.85 7.00
CA GLU A 159 37.23 -2.06 6.55
C GLU A 159 37.77 -2.65 5.25
N HIS A 160 38.72 -2.00 4.57
CA HIS A 160 39.35 -2.44 3.32
C HIS A 160 38.37 -2.84 2.20
N VAL A 161 37.21 -2.18 2.14
CA VAL A 161 36.18 -2.32 1.10
C VAL A 161 35.91 -0.99 0.41
N ALA A 162 35.20 -1.00 -0.72
CA ALA A 162 34.82 0.22 -1.46
C ALA A 162 34.18 1.29 -0.55
N LYS A 163 34.49 2.57 -0.75
CA LYS A 163 34.02 3.68 0.10
C LYS A 163 32.57 4.12 -0.22
N GLY A 164 31.92 4.77 0.74
CA GLY A 164 30.58 5.36 0.57
C GLY A 164 29.43 4.36 0.81
N THR A 165 28.20 4.77 0.48
CA THR A 165 26.98 4.02 0.80
C THR A 165 26.90 2.69 0.03
N ARG A 166 26.74 1.59 0.77
CA ARG A 166 26.85 0.20 0.28
C ARG A 166 26.29 -0.82 1.27
N ILE A 167 25.96 -2.02 0.79
CA ILE A 167 25.69 -3.19 1.63
C ILE A 167 26.80 -4.21 1.41
N CYS A 168 27.44 -4.70 2.47
CA CYS A 168 28.43 -5.78 2.42
C CYS A 168 27.88 -7.06 3.05
N LEU A 169 28.28 -8.24 2.55
CA LEU A 169 28.06 -9.52 3.23
C LEU A 169 29.37 -9.97 3.89
N PHE A 170 29.35 -10.11 5.21
CA PHE A 170 30.46 -10.62 6.02
C PHE A 170 30.11 -12.03 6.55
N LYS A 171 31.03 -12.98 6.41
CA LYS A 171 30.87 -14.37 6.87
C LYS A 171 32.24 -14.98 7.16
N ASN A 172 32.35 -15.80 8.22
CA ASN A 172 33.58 -16.50 8.58
C ASN A 172 34.83 -15.59 8.66
N GLY A 173 34.68 -14.40 9.26
CA GLY A 173 35.77 -13.45 9.47
C GLY A 173 36.19 -12.60 8.26
N LYS A 174 35.51 -12.71 7.11
CA LYS A 174 35.82 -11.95 5.89
C LYS A 174 34.59 -11.43 5.17
N TYR A 175 34.78 -10.38 4.35
CA TYR A 175 33.78 -9.96 3.38
C TYR A 175 33.72 -10.95 2.21
N ILE A 176 32.54 -11.50 1.98
CA ILE A 176 32.23 -12.34 0.81
C ILE A 176 31.79 -11.48 -0.36
N HIS A 177 30.98 -10.44 -0.07
CA HIS A 177 30.53 -9.46 -1.04
C HIS A 177 30.77 -8.05 -0.47
N GLN A 178 31.41 -7.19 -1.25
CA GLN A 178 31.70 -5.81 -0.84
C GLN A 178 30.60 -4.83 -1.24
N ASN A 179 29.76 -5.17 -2.23
CA ASN A 179 28.58 -4.41 -2.59
C ASN A 179 27.47 -5.37 -3.09
N VAL A 180 26.72 -5.93 -2.15
CA VAL A 180 25.66 -6.93 -2.40
C VAL A 180 24.58 -6.39 -3.35
N LEU A 181 24.30 -5.08 -3.33
CA LEU A 181 23.35 -4.47 -4.26
C LEU A 181 23.92 -4.43 -5.69
N LEU A 182 25.16 -3.97 -5.86
CA LEU A 182 25.81 -3.98 -7.18
C LEU A 182 26.00 -5.40 -7.69
N ASP A 183 26.32 -6.35 -6.81
CA ASP A 183 26.36 -7.78 -7.14
C ASP A 183 24.97 -8.25 -7.60
N TYR A 184 23.90 -7.96 -6.86
CA TYR A 184 22.53 -8.30 -7.28
C TYR A 184 22.14 -7.71 -8.64
N ILE A 185 22.49 -6.45 -8.91
CA ILE A 185 22.24 -5.79 -10.20
C ILE A 185 23.07 -6.45 -11.31
N THR A 186 24.38 -6.61 -11.13
CA THR A 186 25.28 -7.19 -12.15
C THR A 186 25.08 -8.69 -12.37
N HIS A 187 24.55 -9.42 -11.38
CA HIS A 187 24.15 -10.82 -11.55
C HIS A 187 22.80 -10.96 -12.28
N ASN A 188 21.94 -9.94 -12.30
CA ASN A 188 20.80 -9.88 -13.21
C ASN A 188 21.22 -9.60 -14.66
N ASP A 189 22.36 -8.93 -14.87
CA ASP A 189 22.91 -8.63 -16.20
C ASP A 189 23.83 -9.76 -16.76
N ARG A 190 24.00 -10.88 -16.06
CA ARG A 190 24.84 -12.03 -16.50
C ARG A 190 24.03 -13.33 -16.61
N CYS A 191 24.14 -14.01 -17.75
CA CYS A 191 23.57 -15.35 -17.93
C CYS A 191 24.39 -16.41 -17.17
N LEU A 192 23.93 -16.79 -15.98
CA LEU A 192 24.52 -17.89 -15.18
C LEU A 192 23.46 -18.97 -14.90
N ILE A 193 23.83 -20.24 -15.14
CA ILE A 193 22.97 -21.39 -14.79
C ILE A 193 23.23 -21.76 -13.32
N LYS A 194 22.29 -21.40 -12.43
CA LYS A 194 22.24 -21.90 -11.05
C LYS A 194 21.24 -23.07 -10.94
N PRO A 195 21.60 -24.21 -10.35
CA PRO A 195 20.63 -25.17 -9.87
C PRO A 195 19.90 -24.57 -8.65
N THR A 196 18.62 -24.90 -8.51
CA THR A 196 17.72 -24.22 -7.56
C THR A 196 17.91 -24.59 -6.09
N GLU A 197 18.68 -25.63 -5.75
CA GLU A 197 18.95 -26.05 -4.36
C GLU A 197 20.37 -26.60 -4.13
N PRO A 198 20.92 -26.50 -2.90
CA PRO A 198 22.17 -27.15 -2.53
C PRO A 198 21.99 -28.66 -2.38
N VAL A 199 22.44 -29.41 -3.37
CA VAL A 199 22.33 -30.88 -3.41
C VAL A 199 23.17 -31.55 -2.30
N GLN A 200 22.50 -32.10 -1.29
CA GLN A 200 22.98 -33.33 -0.63
C GLN A 200 22.50 -34.53 -1.45
N LEU A 201 23.42 -35.43 -1.79
CA LEU A 201 23.12 -36.65 -2.55
C LEU A 201 22.43 -37.68 -1.65
N VAL A 202 21.10 -37.68 -1.64
CA VAL A 202 20.31 -38.87 -1.33
C VAL A 202 19.33 -39.10 -2.48
N VAL A 203 19.52 -40.23 -3.17
CA VAL A 203 18.73 -40.59 -4.35
C VAL A 203 17.35 -41.05 -3.92
N ASN A 204 16.31 -40.33 -4.35
CA ASN A 204 15.12 -40.91 -4.99
C ASN A 204 14.30 -39.82 -5.70
N LYS A 205 14.19 -39.92 -7.03
CA LYS A 205 13.67 -38.89 -7.93
C LYS A 205 12.13 -38.85 -7.98
N PRO A 206 11.50 -37.67 -8.17
CA PRO A 206 10.22 -37.57 -8.84
C PRO A 206 10.36 -38.00 -10.31
N ASN A 207 9.39 -38.78 -10.82
CA ASN A 207 9.58 -39.63 -11.99
C ASN A 207 9.42 -38.96 -13.38
N LYS A 208 9.87 -37.69 -13.53
CA LYS A 208 10.21 -37.04 -14.82
C LYS A 208 10.86 -35.66 -14.60
N GLY A 209 12.19 -35.61 -14.67
CA GLY A 209 12.94 -34.41 -15.02
C GLY A 209 13.40 -34.50 -16.48
N VAL A 210 13.69 -33.36 -17.12
CA VAL A 210 14.12 -33.27 -18.53
C VAL A 210 15.49 -32.58 -18.61
N ILE A 211 16.36 -33.10 -19.48
CA ILE A 211 17.70 -32.57 -19.79
C ILE A 211 17.59 -31.68 -21.04
N LEU A 212 18.42 -30.63 -21.14
CA LEU A 212 18.31 -29.58 -22.17
C LEU A 212 19.69 -29.20 -22.74
N GLU A 213 19.73 -28.89 -24.04
CA GLU A 213 20.83 -28.26 -24.78
C GLU A 213 20.34 -26.85 -25.27
N VAL A 214 21.14 -25.75 -25.22
CA VAL A 214 20.68 -24.30 -25.35
C VAL A 214 21.50 -23.28 -26.26
N ARG A 215 21.48 -23.27 -27.61
CA ARG A 215 22.58 -22.80 -28.53
C ARG A 215 23.24 -21.44 -28.25
N CYS A 216 24.58 -21.42 -28.37
CA CYS A 216 25.43 -20.26 -28.09
C CYS A 216 24.94 -18.98 -28.83
N PRO A 217 24.62 -17.90 -28.10
CA PRO A 217 23.99 -16.70 -28.67
C PRO A 217 24.78 -16.01 -29.79
N GLY A 218 26.12 -16.04 -29.73
CA GLY A 218 26.99 -15.43 -30.74
C GLY A 218 26.85 -16.02 -32.15
N SER A 219 26.22 -17.19 -32.29
CA SER A 219 26.03 -17.88 -33.57
C SER A 219 24.88 -17.34 -34.45
N LEU A 220 24.08 -16.39 -33.96
CA LEU A 220 22.89 -15.89 -34.68
C LEU A 220 23.08 -14.54 -35.38
N SER A 221 24.05 -13.72 -34.95
CA SER A 221 24.24 -12.34 -35.43
C SER A 221 25.36 -12.18 -36.46
N GLY A 222 26.22 -13.19 -36.67
CA GLY A 222 27.44 -13.07 -37.47
C GLY A 222 28.55 -12.22 -36.85
N TYR A 223 28.25 -11.55 -35.73
CA TYR A 223 29.20 -10.77 -34.92
C TYR A 223 28.94 -11.08 -33.45
N CYS A 224 29.76 -11.97 -32.90
CA CYS A 224 30.03 -12.05 -31.48
C CYS A 224 31.19 -11.09 -31.21
N ASP A 225 30.91 -9.89 -30.72
CA ASP A 225 31.95 -8.89 -30.41
C ASP A 225 31.75 -8.31 -29.01
N SER A 226 32.13 -9.10 -28.02
CA SER A 226 33.03 -8.62 -26.98
C SER A 226 34.29 -9.47 -27.08
N LYS A 227 35.48 -8.86 -27.08
CA LYS A 227 36.78 -9.50 -27.39
C LYS A 227 37.32 -10.46 -26.31
N ASP A 228 36.44 -11.26 -25.72
CA ASP A 228 36.75 -12.38 -24.85
C ASP A 228 35.77 -13.51 -25.18
N ASP A 229 36.28 -14.73 -25.37
CA ASP A 229 35.47 -15.91 -25.69
C ASP A 229 34.44 -16.17 -24.59
N GLN A 230 33.15 -15.95 -24.89
CA GLN A 230 32.05 -16.11 -23.93
C GLN A 230 31.75 -17.59 -23.66
N THR A 231 32.59 -18.13 -22.79
CA THR A 231 32.55 -19.46 -22.22
C THR A 231 31.52 -19.54 -21.10
N TRP A 232 30.49 -20.37 -21.27
CA TRP A 232 29.59 -20.69 -20.17
C TRP A 232 30.29 -21.67 -19.22
N GLN A 233 30.23 -21.44 -17.91
CA GLN A 233 30.92 -22.25 -16.92
C GLN A 233 29.97 -22.73 -15.81
N CYS A 234 30.20 -23.95 -15.34
CA CYS A 234 29.49 -24.53 -14.22
C CYS A 234 29.92 -23.85 -12.92
N TYR A 235 29.00 -23.09 -12.30
CA TYR A 235 29.20 -22.31 -11.05
C TYR A 235 29.80 -23.06 -9.84
N LYS A 236 29.95 -24.40 -9.92
CA LYS A 236 30.46 -25.27 -8.86
C LYS A 236 31.87 -25.83 -9.14
N CYS A 237 32.33 -25.82 -10.39
CA CYS A 237 33.64 -26.37 -10.78
C CYS A 237 34.37 -25.59 -11.89
N ASP A 238 33.83 -24.46 -12.35
CA ASP A 238 34.32 -23.60 -13.46
C ASP A 238 34.52 -24.32 -14.82
N GLU A 239 33.92 -25.50 -14.98
CA GLU A 239 34.02 -26.32 -16.20
C GLU A 239 33.00 -25.90 -17.28
N LEU A 240 33.37 -26.01 -18.55
CA LEU A 240 32.66 -25.39 -19.69
C LEU A 240 31.33 -26.07 -20.07
N ILE A 241 30.35 -25.29 -20.53
CA ILE A 241 29.00 -25.75 -20.93
C ILE A 241 28.74 -25.42 -22.42
N GLU A 242 28.16 -26.39 -23.15
CA GLU A 242 27.72 -26.27 -24.55
C GLU A 242 26.18 -26.34 -24.71
N HIS A 243 25.70 -26.12 -25.94
CA HIS A 243 24.46 -25.37 -26.18
C HIS A 243 23.82 -25.73 -27.57
N ASP A 244 22.52 -26.10 -27.67
CA ASP A 244 21.68 -26.29 -28.90
C ASP A 244 20.23 -25.65 -28.94
N LYS A 245 19.63 -25.41 -30.13
CA LYS A 245 18.65 -24.31 -30.39
C LYS A 245 17.19 -24.60 -30.02
N ASP A 246 16.82 -25.83 -29.68
CA ASP A 246 15.41 -26.18 -29.44
C ASP A 246 14.88 -25.88 -28.03
N LEU A 247 15.76 -25.53 -27.06
CA LEU A 247 15.27 -25.06 -25.75
C LEU A 247 14.43 -23.78 -25.87
N GLU A 248 14.78 -22.83 -26.74
CA GLU A 248 14.06 -21.55 -26.85
C GLU A 248 12.56 -21.76 -27.14
N LYS A 249 12.21 -22.70 -28.03
CA LYS A 249 10.81 -23.04 -28.38
C LYS A 249 10.04 -23.73 -27.24
N LEU A 250 10.74 -24.35 -26.28
CA LEU A 250 10.16 -24.92 -25.07
C LEU A 250 10.02 -23.85 -23.97
N LEU A 251 10.99 -22.95 -23.83
CA LEU A 251 10.91 -21.80 -22.93
C LEU A 251 9.82 -20.81 -23.34
N GLU A 252 9.56 -20.61 -24.64
CA GLU A 252 8.43 -19.79 -25.10
C GLU A 252 7.06 -20.32 -24.63
N LYS A 253 6.94 -21.65 -24.42
CA LYS A 253 5.74 -22.29 -23.85
C LYS A 253 5.69 -22.20 -22.32
N LEU A 254 6.77 -21.76 -21.67
CA LEU A 254 6.93 -21.62 -20.23
C LEU A 254 7.05 -20.16 -19.76
N ARG A 255 6.86 -19.17 -20.65
CA ARG A 255 6.83 -17.75 -20.23
C ARG A 255 5.78 -17.57 -19.13
N PRO A 256 6.13 -16.96 -17.97
CA PRO A 256 5.14 -16.69 -16.94
C PRO A 256 4.02 -15.84 -17.55
N MET A 257 2.76 -16.24 -17.32
CA MET A 257 1.63 -15.47 -17.84
C MET A 257 1.70 -14.06 -17.24
N LYS A 258 1.46 -13.03 -18.07
CA LYS A 258 1.53 -11.65 -17.59
C LYS A 258 0.57 -11.47 -16.41
N GLU A 259 1.07 -11.00 -15.28
CA GLU A 259 0.24 -10.71 -14.13
C GLU A 259 -0.61 -9.46 -14.38
N MET A 260 -1.86 -9.47 -13.92
CA MET A 260 -2.76 -8.32 -13.93
C MET A 260 -3.30 -8.09 -12.52
N ASN A 261 -2.69 -7.13 -11.81
CA ASN A 261 -3.05 -6.81 -10.43
C ASN A 261 -4.23 -5.82 -10.38
N ILE A 262 -5.35 -6.21 -9.77
CA ILE A 262 -6.57 -5.40 -9.65
C ILE A 262 -6.91 -5.22 -8.18
N LEU A 263 -6.98 -3.96 -7.72
CA LEU A 263 -7.41 -3.59 -6.37
C LEU A 263 -8.93 -3.41 -6.32
N ILE A 264 -9.59 -3.98 -5.32
CA ILE A 264 -11.06 -3.95 -5.19
C ILE A 264 -11.43 -3.14 -3.93
N LEU A 265 -12.10 -2.01 -4.10
CA LEU A 265 -12.51 -1.11 -3.02
C LEU A 265 -14.03 -0.97 -2.98
N GLY A 266 -14.60 -0.55 -1.85
CA GLY A 266 -16.03 -0.30 -1.72
C GLY A 266 -16.56 -0.46 -0.30
N GLU A 267 -17.73 0.10 -0.03
CA GLU A 267 -18.39 0.07 1.28
C GLU A 267 -18.61 -1.35 1.82
N THR A 268 -18.68 -1.48 3.14
CA THR A 268 -19.11 -2.71 3.81
C THR A 268 -20.47 -3.18 3.27
N GLY A 269 -20.57 -4.47 2.94
CA GLY A 269 -21.79 -5.05 2.39
C GLY A 269 -22.15 -4.63 0.95
N VAL A 270 -21.24 -3.98 0.20
CA VAL A 270 -21.43 -3.71 -1.25
C VAL A 270 -21.34 -4.98 -2.12
N GLY A 271 -20.76 -6.06 -1.58
CA GLY A 271 -20.68 -7.37 -2.24
C GLY A 271 -19.35 -7.67 -2.95
N LYS A 272 -18.22 -7.10 -2.48
CA LYS A 272 -16.87 -7.37 -3.02
C LYS A 272 -16.55 -8.86 -3.10
N SER A 273 -16.58 -9.53 -1.95
CA SER A 273 -16.24 -10.94 -1.84
C SER A 273 -17.25 -11.85 -2.57
N THR A 274 -18.52 -11.44 -2.62
CA THR A 274 -19.56 -12.11 -3.41
C THR A 274 -19.32 -11.99 -4.91
N TRP A 275 -18.83 -10.83 -5.37
CA TRP A 275 -18.44 -10.62 -6.77
C TRP A 275 -17.23 -11.50 -7.14
N ILE A 276 -16.19 -11.56 -6.30
CA ILE A 276 -15.03 -12.44 -6.52
C ILE A 276 -15.47 -13.91 -6.58
N ASN A 277 -16.31 -14.37 -5.66
CA ASN A 277 -16.84 -15.73 -5.70
C ASN A 277 -17.67 -16.00 -6.97
N GLY A 278 -18.54 -15.07 -7.38
CA GLY A 278 -19.29 -15.19 -8.64
C GLY A 278 -18.36 -15.28 -9.85
N LEU A 279 -17.39 -14.38 -9.94
CA LEU A 279 -16.38 -14.31 -10.99
C LEU A 279 -15.62 -15.62 -11.22
N VAL A 280 -15.23 -16.31 -10.14
CA VAL A 280 -14.55 -17.62 -10.22
C VAL A 280 -15.46 -18.67 -10.87
N ASN A 281 -16.76 -18.67 -10.57
CA ASN A 281 -17.72 -19.55 -11.23
C ASN A 281 -17.95 -19.13 -12.69
N TYR A 282 -18.05 -17.82 -12.97
CA TYR A 282 -18.22 -17.24 -14.31
C TYR A 282 -17.06 -17.57 -15.27
N MET A 283 -15.86 -17.82 -14.74
CA MET A 283 -14.67 -18.19 -15.51
C MET A 283 -14.45 -19.70 -15.61
N THR A 284 -15.00 -20.48 -14.67
CA THR A 284 -14.86 -21.95 -14.65
C THR A 284 -15.92 -22.64 -15.50
N PHE A 285 -17.17 -22.17 -15.42
CA PHE A 285 -18.33 -22.83 -16.02
C PHE A 285 -18.86 -22.01 -17.21
N LYS A 286 -19.31 -22.70 -18.26
CA LYS A 286 -19.77 -22.06 -19.50
C LYS A 286 -21.15 -21.42 -19.38
N SER A 287 -21.98 -21.92 -18.47
CA SER A 287 -23.34 -21.44 -18.23
C SER A 287 -23.77 -21.73 -16.78
N LEU A 288 -24.91 -21.17 -16.38
CA LEU A 288 -25.51 -21.48 -15.08
C LEU A 288 -25.87 -22.97 -14.95
N ASP A 289 -26.32 -23.62 -16.03
CA ASP A 289 -26.66 -25.06 -16.04
C ASP A 289 -25.42 -25.96 -15.85
N ASP A 290 -24.27 -25.55 -16.38
CA ASP A 290 -22.99 -26.22 -16.19
C ASP A 290 -22.49 -26.06 -14.74
N ALA A 291 -22.67 -24.86 -14.18
CA ALA A 291 -22.34 -24.54 -12.79
C ALA A 291 -23.28 -25.21 -11.75
N GLU A 292 -24.49 -25.60 -12.13
CA GLU A 292 -25.46 -26.35 -11.30
C GLU A 292 -25.18 -27.86 -11.29
N GLN A 293 -24.66 -28.41 -12.39
CA GLN A 293 -24.28 -29.83 -12.46
C GLN A 293 -22.97 -30.12 -11.73
N ASN A 294 -22.17 -29.09 -11.49
CA ASN A 294 -20.88 -29.15 -10.80
C ASN A 294 -20.97 -28.51 -9.40
N LYS A 295 -20.02 -28.83 -8.52
CA LYS A 295 -19.97 -28.18 -7.21
C LYS A 295 -19.54 -26.71 -7.37
N SER A 296 -20.40 -25.77 -6.99
CA SER A 296 -20.09 -24.33 -7.02
C SER A 296 -18.80 -24.02 -6.27
N LEU A 297 -17.94 -23.21 -6.88
CA LEU A 297 -16.68 -22.78 -6.29
C LEU A 297 -16.91 -21.59 -5.36
N SER A 298 -16.21 -21.53 -4.24
CA SER A 298 -16.21 -20.38 -3.33
C SER A 298 -14.82 -20.26 -2.73
N LEU A 299 -14.09 -19.21 -3.10
CA LEU A 299 -12.75 -18.92 -2.57
C LEU A 299 -12.82 -18.18 -1.23
N ILE A 300 -13.87 -17.38 -1.04
CA ILE A 300 -14.07 -16.54 0.13
C ILE A 300 -15.27 -17.05 0.91
N ALA A 301 -15.16 -17.11 2.24
CA ALA A 301 -16.30 -17.43 3.08
C ALA A 301 -17.39 -16.37 2.92
N SER A 302 -18.65 -16.77 2.92
CA SER A 302 -19.76 -15.85 2.67
C SER A 302 -21.03 -16.33 3.37
N SER A 303 -21.78 -15.38 3.93
CA SER A 303 -23.10 -15.64 4.52
C SER A 303 -24.13 -14.68 3.95
N PHE A 304 -25.28 -15.19 3.54
CA PHE A 304 -26.43 -14.37 3.14
C PHE A 304 -27.74 -15.07 3.46
N THR A 305 -28.81 -14.27 3.56
CA THR A 305 -30.17 -14.76 3.76
C THR A 305 -30.90 -14.80 2.42
N ILE A 306 -31.62 -15.88 2.15
CA ILE A 306 -32.68 -15.94 1.13
C ILE A 306 -34.02 -16.05 1.84
N THR A 307 -35.04 -15.42 1.28
CA THR A 307 -36.41 -15.49 1.76
C THR A 307 -37.26 -16.16 0.67
N ASP A 308 -38.03 -17.19 1.02
CA ASP A 308 -38.97 -17.82 0.08
C ASP A 308 -40.30 -17.04 -0.03
N ILE A 309 -41.18 -17.49 -0.93
CA ILE A 309 -42.51 -16.90 -1.15
C ILE A 309 -43.42 -16.91 0.09
N ASN A 310 -43.10 -17.73 1.10
CA ASN A 310 -43.82 -17.82 2.38
C ASN A 310 -43.15 -16.98 3.48
N PHE A 311 -42.27 -16.05 3.10
CA PHE A 311 -41.46 -15.20 3.99
C PHE A 311 -40.50 -15.96 4.91
N LYS A 312 -40.28 -17.27 4.70
CA LYS A 312 -39.36 -18.05 5.51
C LYS A 312 -37.92 -17.77 5.08
N GLN A 313 -37.09 -17.45 6.07
CA GLN A 313 -35.68 -17.11 5.87
C GLN A 313 -34.78 -18.34 5.98
N TYR A 314 -33.85 -18.45 5.04
CA TYR A 314 -32.80 -19.47 4.97
C TYR A 314 -31.45 -18.74 5.01
N LYS A 315 -30.69 -18.94 6.08
CA LYS A 315 -29.32 -18.42 6.17
C LYS A 315 -28.36 -19.42 5.53
N ILE A 316 -27.85 -19.07 4.37
CA ILE A 316 -26.81 -19.84 3.67
C ILE A 316 -25.45 -19.35 4.16
N LYS A 317 -24.62 -20.27 4.67
CA LYS A 317 -23.20 -20.06 4.98
C LYS A 317 -22.37 -20.94 4.06
N ILE A 318 -21.36 -20.35 3.42
CA ILE A 318 -20.43 -21.02 2.52
C ILE A 318 -19.02 -20.82 3.06
N GLY A 319 -18.29 -21.91 3.22
CA GLY A 319 -16.92 -21.90 3.75
C GLY A 319 -16.81 -21.46 5.21
N ASP A 320 -15.56 -21.37 5.67
CA ASP A 320 -15.18 -20.81 6.97
C ASP A 320 -13.79 -20.18 6.80
N ASP A 321 -13.66 -18.88 7.07
CA ASP A 321 -12.39 -18.15 6.94
C ASP A 321 -12.25 -17.22 8.16
N LYS A 322 -11.08 -17.26 8.79
CA LYS A 322 -10.77 -16.41 9.95
C LYS A 322 -10.64 -14.93 9.58
N ASN A 323 -10.42 -14.63 8.30
CA ASN A 323 -10.39 -13.27 7.77
C ASN A 323 -11.78 -12.68 7.52
N GLU A 324 -12.86 -13.46 7.66
CA GLU A 324 -14.23 -13.09 7.25
C GLU A 324 -15.18 -13.06 8.46
N VAL A 325 -15.33 -11.88 9.08
CA VAL A 325 -16.13 -11.66 10.29
C VAL A 325 -17.54 -11.19 9.93
N MET A 326 -18.52 -12.06 10.16
CA MET A 326 -19.93 -11.85 9.75
C MET A 326 -20.74 -11.04 10.80
N VAL A 327 -20.24 -9.86 11.19
CA VAL A 327 -20.90 -8.95 12.14
C VAL A 327 -21.54 -7.77 11.41
N ALA A 328 -22.80 -7.44 11.74
CA ALA A 328 -23.54 -6.37 11.08
C ALA A 328 -22.88 -4.99 11.30
N GLY A 329 -22.54 -4.31 10.21
CA GLY A 329 -21.91 -2.98 10.22
C GLY A 329 -20.39 -2.98 10.30
N GLN A 330 -19.75 -4.09 10.67
CA GLN A 330 -18.29 -4.24 10.58
C GLN A 330 -17.91 -4.67 9.17
N SER A 331 -16.72 -4.29 8.71
CA SER A 331 -16.12 -4.90 7.52
C SER A 331 -16.13 -6.43 7.67
N THR A 332 -16.47 -7.14 6.60
CA THR A 332 -16.49 -8.61 6.60
C THR A 332 -15.07 -9.14 6.50
N THR A 333 -14.35 -8.79 5.43
CA THR A 333 -12.91 -8.99 5.26
C THR A 333 -12.12 -8.13 6.27
N GLN A 334 -11.22 -8.71 7.06
CA GLN A 334 -10.42 -7.97 8.06
C GLN A 334 -9.08 -7.46 7.51
N GLU A 335 -8.35 -8.29 6.75
CA GLU A 335 -7.07 -7.94 6.14
C GLU A 335 -7.11 -8.08 4.61
N PRO A 336 -6.37 -7.26 3.83
CA PRO A 336 -6.28 -7.39 2.39
C PRO A 336 -5.73 -8.77 1.96
N LYS A 337 -6.39 -9.38 0.96
CA LYS A 337 -6.07 -10.75 0.53
C LYS A 337 -6.21 -10.89 -0.98
N ALA A 338 -5.18 -11.44 -1.62
CA ALA A 338 -5.21 -11.68 -3.06
C ALA A 338 -5.78 -13.06 -3.40
N TYR A 339 -6.55 -13.10 -4.48
CA TYR A 339 -7.04 -14.30 -5.14
C TYR A 339 -6.54 -14.30 -6.58
N ALA A 340 -5.83 -15.36 -6.97
CA ALA A 340 -5.29 -15.51 -8.32
C ALA A 340 -6.20 -16.42 -9.16
N LEU A 341 -6.40 -16.05 -10.42
CA LEU A 341 -7.14 -16.83 -11.41
C LEU A 341 -6.55 -16.63 -12.81
N ASP A 342 -6.89 -17.51 -13.74
CA ASP A 342 -6.41 -17.46 -15.11
C ASP A 342 -7.46 -16.86 -16.04
N TRP A 343 -7.06 -15.85 -16.82
CA TRP A 343 -7.89 -15.24 -17.86
C TRP A 343 -7.10 -15.17 -19.17
N GLY A 344 -7.48 -16.03 -20.12
CA GLY A 344 -6.80 -16.14 -21.42
C GLY A 344 -5.34 -16.60 -21.28
N LYS A 345 -4.40 -15.66 -21.40
CA LYS A 345 -2.94 -15.88 -21.21
C LYS A 345 -2.34 -14.99 -20.12
N LYS A 346 -3.14 -14.64 -19.11
CA LYS A 346 -2.76 -13.78 -17.98
C LYS A 346 -3.21 -14.36 -16.65
N HIS A 347 -2.38 -14.16 -15.62
CA HIS A 347 -2.74 -14.42 -14.23
C HIS A 347 -3.35 -13.15 -13.64
N VAL A 348 -4.65 -13.14 -13.37
CA VAL A 348 -5.33 -12.00 -12.74
C VAL A 348 -5.26 -12.16 -11.24
N ARG A 349 -4.72 -11.16 -10.56
CA ARG A 349 -4.61 -11.10 -9.11
C ARG A 349 -5.59 -10.07 -8.56
N LEU A 350 -6.68 -10.56 -7.98
CA LEU A 350 -7.74 -9.76 -7.38
C LEU A 350 -7.43 -9.53 -5.90
N ILE A 351 -7.22 -8.28 -5.52
CA ILE A 351 -6.91 -7.89 -4.14
C ILE A 351 -8.23 -7.46 -3.49
N ASP A 352 -8.85 -8.37 -2.72
CA ASP A 352 -10.00 -8.02 -1.87
C ASP A 352 -9.50 -7.23 -0.66
N THR A 353 -10.30 -6.27 -0.20
CA THR A 353 -9.94 -5.38 0.90
C THR A 353 -11.05 -5.30 1.94
N PRO A 354 -10.73 -4.83 3.15
CA PRO A 354 -11.76 -4.37 4.08
C PRO A 354 -12.74 -3.39 3.43
N GLY A 355 -13.98 -3.41 3.91
CA GLY A 355 -15.02 -2.47 3.55
C GLY A 355 -14.81 -1.11 4.17
N ILE A 356 -15.06 -0.08 3.37
CA ILE A 356 -15.03 1.32 3.78
C ILE A 356 -16.26 1.62 4.65
N GLY A 357 -16.09 2.40 5.72
CA GLY A 357 -17.17 2.81 6.61
C GLY A 357 -17.45 1.76 7.69
N ASP A 358 -16.41 1.24 8.33
CA ASP A 358 -16.55 0.30 9.44
C ASP A 358 -17.20 0.98 10.67
N THR A 359 -18.19 0.34 11.29
CA THR A 359 -18.84 0.88 12.50
C THR A 359 -17.92 0.97 13.72
N ARG A 360 -16.71 0.39 13.67
CA ARG A 360 -15.62 0.63 14.63
C ARG A 360 -15.04 2.05 14.56
N GLY A 361 -15.31 2.80 13.49
CA GLY A 361 -15.02 4.22 13.38
C GLY A 361 -13.81 4.60 12.51
N LEU A 362 -13.55 5.90 12.42
CA LEU A 362 -12.54 6.52 11.54
C LEU A 362 -11.12 5.98 11.73
N GLU A 363 -10.74 5.59 12.95
CA GLU A 363 -9.41 5.04 13.23
C GLU A 363 -9.23 3.66 12.59
N GLN A 364 -10.26 2.81 12.61
CA GLN A 364 -10.23 1.50 11.95
C GLN A 364 -10.16 1.63 10.43
N ASP A 365 -10.93 2.54 9.83
CA ASP A 365 -10.85 2.81 8.38
C ASP A 365 -9.45 3.30 7.96
N LYS A 366 -8.75 4.04 8.83
CA LYS A 366 -7.35 4.43 8.60
C LYS A 366 -6.39 3.24 8.68
N GLU A 367 -6.52 2.37 9.67
CA GLU A 367 -5.72 1.14 9.77
C GLU A 367 -5.95 0.22 8.56
N ASN A 368 -7.20 0.06 8.14
CA ASN A 368 -7.59 -0.69 6.94
C ASN A 368 -6.91 -0.10 5.69
N PHE A 369 -6.89 1.22 5.55
CA PHE A 369 -6.23 1.91 4.42
C PHE A 369 -4.70 1.73 4.45
N ASP A 370 -4.08 1.85 5.63
CA ASP A 370 -2.64 1.58 5.79
C ASP A 370 -2.30 0.12 5.47
N ALA A 371 -3.15 -0.84 5.84
CA ALA A 371 -2.99 -2.25 5.48
C ALA A 371 -3.07 -2.46 3.96
N ILE A 372 -4.01 -1.82 3.27
CA ILE A 372 -4.11 -1.85 1.79
C ILE A 372 -2.84 -1.28 1.16
N LEU A 373 -2.35 -0.13 1.63
CA LEU A 373 -1.12 0.49 1.14
C LEU A 373 0.11 -0.41 1.36
N ARG A 374 0.25 -1.03 2.54
CA ARG A 374 1.31 -2.02 2.81
C ARG A 374 1.19 -3.22 1.87
N TYR A 375 -0.02 -3.73 1.62
CA TYR A 375 -0.23 -4.86 0.73
C TYR A 375 0.23 -4.57 -0.70
N ILE A 376 -0.26 -3.46 -1.29
CA ILE A 376 0.11 -3.10 -2.66
C ILE A 376 1.59 -2.71 -2.79
N SER A 377 2.24 -2.24 -1.71
CA SER A 377 3.68 -1.88 -1.74
C SER A 377 4.62 -3.04 -2.10
N ASN A 378 4.15 -4.29 -1.99
CA ASN A 378 4.88 -5.50 -2.37
C ASN A 378 4.70 -5.90 -3.85
N LEU A 379 4.02 -5.07 -4.65
CA LEU A 379 3.76 -5.30 -6.08
C LEU A 379 4.50 -4.25 -6.91
N ASP A 380 4.96 -4.61 -8.10
CA ASP A 380 5.64 -3.66 -9.01
C ASP A 380 4.64 -2.73 -9.71
N GLU A 381 3.53 -3.29 -10.22
CA GLU A 381 2.56 -2.61 -11.08
C GLU A 381 1.10 -2.95 -10.72
N LEU A 382 0.28 -1.90 -10.59
CA LEU A 382 -1.17 -1.96 -10.40
C LEU A 382 -1.87 -1.69 -11.74
N HIS A 383 -2.74 -2.60 -12.18
CA HIS A 383 -3.35 -2.56 -13.50
C HIS A 383 -4.75 -1.93 -13.47
N GLY A 384 -5.53 -2.20 -12.41
CA GLY A 384 -6.87 -1.66 -12.24
C GLY A 384 -7.23 -1.38 -10.78
N ILE A 385 -8.12 -0.42 -10.56
CA ILE A 385 -8.72 -0.08 -9.26
C ILE A 385 -10.24 -0.08 -9.44
N CYS A 386 -10.89 -1.15 -9.00
CA CYS A 386 -12.34 -1.34 -9.08
C CYS A 386 -13.01 -0.79 -7.82
N ILE A 387 -13.71 0.34 -7.94
CA ILE A 387 -14.53 0.91 -6.86
C ILE A 387 -15.96 0.37 -7.00
N LEU A 388 -16.37 -0.48 -6.06
CA LEU A 388 -17.68 -1.13 -6.07
C LEU A 388 -18.75 -0.26 -5.39
N LEU A 389 -19.93 -0.23 -6.00
CA LEU A 389 -21.08 0.61 -5.62
C LEU A 389 -22.40 -0.17 -5.75
N LYS A 390 -23.42 0.18 -4.96
CA LYS A 390 -24.81 -0.21 -5.23
C LYS A 390 -25.48 0.90 -6.06
N PRO A 391 -26.39 0.59 -7.01
CA PRO A 391 -27.01 1.60 -7.90
C PRO A 391 -28.17 2.37 -7.26
N ASN A 392 -28.70 1.89 -6.12
CA ASN A 392 -29.88 2.44 -5.45
C ASN A 392 -29.52 3.41 -4.30
N THR A 393 -28.25 3.79 -4.19
CA THR A 393 -27.74 4.67 -3.13
C THR A 393 -27.90 6.12 -3.56
N SER A 394 -28.97 6.79 -3.11
CA SER A 394 -29.29 8.18 -3.47
C SER A 394 -28.36 9.24 -2.83
N LYS A 395 -27.65 8.86 -1.76
CA LYS A 395 -26.59 9.65 -1.13
C LYS A 395 -25.45 8.71 -0.74
N LEU A 396 -24.26 8.91 -1.33
CA LEU A 396 -23.04 8.24 -0.86
C LEU A 396 -22.78 8.63 0.60
N THR A 397 -22.34 7.71 1.45
CA THR A 397 -22.06 8.03 2.86
C THR A 397 -20.92 9.04 2.97
N VAL A 398 -20.93 9.87 4.03
CA VAL A 398 -19.85 10.87 4.26
C VAL A 398 -18.50 10.17 4.38
N MET A 399 -18.47 8.99 5.03
CA MET A 399 -17.27 8.15 5.17
C MET A 399 -16.75 7.66 3.81
N PHE A 400 -17.63 7.17 2.94
CA PHE A 400 -17.21 6.72 1.61
C PHE A 400 -16.76 7.87 0.71
N GLN A 401 -17.47 9.01 0.73
CA GLN A 401 -17.03 10.21 0.03
C GLN A 401 -15.65 10.68 0.51
N TYR A 402 -15.40 10.66 1.83
CA TYR A 402 -14.10 10.97 2.40
C TYR A 402 -13.03 9.99 1.93
N CYS A 403 -13.25 8.68 2.05
CA CYS A 403 -12.25 7.68 1.66
C CYS A 403 -11.95 7.69 0.15
N VAL A 404 -12.93 7.97 -0.71
CA VAL A 404 -12.71 8.15 -2.15
C VAL A 404 -11.96 9.45 -2.43
N LYS A 405 -12.29 10.57 -1.76
CA LYS A 405 -11.52 11.83 -1.88
C LYS A 405 -10.07 11.62 -1.48
N GLU A 406 -9.83 11.02 -0.32
CA GLU A 406 -8.48 10.68 0.15
C GLU A 406 -7.76 9.78 -0.87
N LEU A 407 -8.36 8.65 -1.29
CA LEU A 407 -7.78 7.77 -2.30
C LEU A 407 -7.37 8.55 -3.57
N LEU A 408 -8.24 9.40 -4.09
CA LEU A 408 -7.97 10.21 -5.29
C LEU A 408 -6.88 11.28 -5.06
N THR A 409 -6.76 11.82 -3.85
CA THR A 409 -5.70 12.79 -3.50
C THR A 409 -4.33 12.12 -3.35
N HIS A 410 -4.25 10.85 -2.91
CA HIS A 410 -2.95 10.20 -2.57
C HIS A 410 -2.44 9.25 -3.64
N LEU A 411 -3.31 8.80 -4.54
CA LEU A 411 -2.90 8.08 -5.74
C LEU A 411 -2.17 9.04 -6.69
N HIS A 412 -0.98 8.65 -7.13
CA HIS A 412 -0.30 9.36 -8.21
C HIS A 412 -1.20 9.44 -9.45
N LYS A 413 -1.20 10.56 -10.19
CA LYS A 413 -2.08 10.82 -11.35
C LYS A 413 -2.06 9.74 -12.45
N SER A 414 -1.04 8.89 -12.52
CA SER A 414 -1.08 7.72 -13.40
C SER A 414 -2.03 6.63 -12.93
N ALA A 415 -2.18 6.40 -11.62
CA ALA A 415 -3.08 5.40 -11.04
C ALA A 415 -4.56 5.79 -11.17
N SER A 416 -4.89 7.08 -11.18
CA SER A 416 -6.28 7.52 -11.39
C SER A 416 -6.83 7.14 -12.77
N ASN A 417 -5.94 6.98 -13.77
CA ASN A 417 -6.31 6.49 -15.10
C ASN A 417 -6.70 5.00 -15.11
N ASN A 418 -6.40 4.27 -14.02
CA ASN A 418 -6.72 2.86 -13.82
C ASN A 418 -7.97 2.65 -12.95
N ILE A 419 -8.68 3.73 -12.58
CA ILE A 419 -9.90 3.66 -11.75
C ILE A 419 -11.14 3.40 -12.60
N VAL A 420 -11.95 2.43 -12.16
CA VAL A 420 -13.23 2.05 -12.77
C VAL A 420 -14.28 1.78 -11.69
N PHE A 421 -15.55 2.04 -12.02
CA PHE A 421 -16.69 1.91 -11.11
C PHE A 421 -17.53 0.68 -11.46
N CYS A 422 -17.66 -0.24 -10.51
CA CYS A 422 -18.37 -1.50 -10.68
C CYS A 422 -19.66 -1.49 -9.83
N PHE A 423 -20.81 -1.43 -10.48
CA PHE A 423 -22.09 -1.45 -9.81
C PHE A 423 -22.55 -2.90 -9.60
N THR A 424 -22.73 -3.31 -8.35
CA THR A 424 -23.27 -4.61 -7.94
C THR A 424 -24.78 -4.52 -7.71
N ASN A 425 -25.48 -5.66 -7.63
CA ASN A 425 -26.93 -5.74 -7.38
C ASN A 425 -27.78 -4.96 -8.41
N THR A 426 -27.32 -4.88 -9.67
CA THR A 426 -27.94 -4.03 -10.71
C THR A 426 -29.15 -4.65 -11.43
N ARG A 427 -29.56 -5.87 -11.07
CA ARG A 427 -30.77 -6.50 -11.65
C ARG A 427 -32.02 -5.63 -11.50
N SER A 428 -32.23 -5.07 -10.30
CA SER A 428 -33.36 -4.17 -10.01
C SER A 428 -33.37 -2.85 -10.80
N THR A 429 -32.23 -2.48 -11.38
CA THR A 429 -32.03 -1.23 -12.14
C THR A 429 -31.82 -1.47 -13.62
N PHE A 430 -32.21 -2.65 -14.13
CA PHE A 430 -32.03 -3.07 -15.52
C PHE A 430 -30.55 -3.03 -15.97
N TYR A 431 -29.63 -3.38 -15.07
CA TYR A 431 -28.17 -3.39 -15.29
C TYR A 431 -27.62 -1.98 -15.58
N ARG A 432 -28.01 -1.00 -14.73
CA ARG A 432 -27.63 0.41 -14.84
C ARG A 432 -27.27 1.00 -13.46
N PRO A 433 -26.43 2.06 -13.39
CA PRO A 433 -25.98 2.66 -12.12
C PRO A 433 -27.03 3.53 -11.39
N ALA A 434 -28.20 3.73 -12.01
CA ALA A 434 -29.39 4.41 -11.47
C ALA A 434 -29.11 5.65 -10.59
N TYR A 435 -29.64 5.67 -9.36
CA TYR A 435 -29.66 6.84 -8.47
C TYR A 435 -28.30 7.22 -7.90
N THR A 436 -27.31 6.32 -7.98
CA THR A 436 -25.96 6.57 -7.48
C THR A 436 -25.09 7.29 -8.50
N LEU A 437 -25.41 7.22 -9.80
CA LEU A 437 -24.65 7.92 -10.84
C LEU A 437 -24.58 9.45 -10.65
N PRO A 438 -25.68 10.17 -10.32
CA PRO A 438 -25.61 11.60 -10.01
C PRO A 438 -24.72 11.91 -8.80
N ALA A 439 -24.81 11.12 -7.72
CA ALA A 439 -24.01 11.33 -6.52
C ALA A 439 -22.52 11.09 -6.77
N LEU A 440 -22.18 10.06 -7.56
CA LEU A 440 -20.81 9.82 -8.02
C LEU A 440 -20.30 10.95 -8.92
N LYS A 441 -21.14 11.48 -9.83
CA LYS A 441 -20.77 12.60 -10.69
C LYS A 441 -20.47 13.88 -9.90
N THR A 442 -21.27 14.18 -8.87
CA THR A 442 -20.98 15.28 -7.94
C THR A 442 -19.65 15.06 -7.22
N LEU A 443 -19.43 13.86 -6.66
CA LEU A 443 -18.19 13.52 -5.97
C LEU A 443 -16.94 13.71 -6.85
N LEU A 444 -16.99 13.30 -8.12
CA LEU A 444 -15.86 13.49 -9.04
C LEU A 444 -15.68 14.95 -9.45
N ASN A 445 -16.77 15.69 -9.73
CA ASN A 445 -16.71 17.11 -10.08
C ASN A 445 -16.11 17.99 -8.97
N GLU A 446 -16.23 17.59 -7.70
CA GLU A 446 -15.62 18.28 -6.56
C GLU A 446 -14.09 18.11 -6.51
N ASN A 447 -13.54 17.05 -7.10
CA ASN A 447 -12.11 16.72 -7.08
C ASN A 447 -11.41 17.18 -8.38
N LYS A 448 -11.11 18.47 -8.48
CA LYS A 448 -10.55 19.09 -9.70
C LYS A 448 -9.21 18.54 -10.16
N ASP A 449 -8.42 17.96 -9.25
CA ASP A 449 -7.06 17.48 -9.55
C ASP A 449 -7.05 16.14 -10.31
N VAL A 450 -8.17 15.39 -10.28
CA VAL A 450 -8.29 14.06 -10.87
C VAL A 450 -9.49 13.98 -11.82
N ASN A 451 -9.21 14.00 -13.13
CA ASN A 451 -10.23 13.88 -14.16
C ASN A 451 -10.51 12.41 -14.50
N ILE A 452 -11.58 11.84 -13.93
CA ILE A 452 -12.11 10.52 -14.31
C ILE A 452 -13.42 10.73 -15.06
N GLU A 453 -13.41 10.46 -16.37
CA GLU A 453 -14.62 10.56 -17.19
C GLU A 453 -15.58 9.41 -16.85
N LEU A 454 -16.84 9.73 -16.53
CA LEU A 454 -17.91 8.74 -16.37
C LEU A 454 -18.49 8.35 -17.73
N SER A 455 -18.02 7.24 -18.28
CA SER A 455 -18.39 6.74 -19.61
C SER A 455 -18.63 5.22 -19.58
N LYS A 456 -18.93 4.61 -20.73
CA LYS A 456 -19.02 3.15 -20.84
C LYS A 456 -17.71 2.46 -20.46
N HIS A 457 -16.55 3.10 -20.65
CA HIS A 457 -15.25 2.51 -20.34
C HIS A 457 -14.93 2.50 -18.83
N THR A 458 -15.56 3.37 -18.04
CA THR A 458 -15.31 3.48 -16.59
C THR A 458 -16.46 2.97 -15.73
N ILE A 459 -17.60 2.58 -16.33
CA ILE A 459 -18.78 2.06 -15.63
C ILE A 459 -19.10 0.64 -16.09
N TYR A 460 -19.25 -0.26 -15.12
CA TYR A 460 -19.58 -1.68 -15.31
C TYR A 460 -20.76 -2.04 -14.42
N CYS A 461 -21.75 -2.77 -14.93
CA CYS A 461 -22.98 -3.10 -14.18
C CYS A 461 -23.20 -4.61 -14.12
N MET A 462 -23.00 -5.19 -12.95
CA MET A 462 -23.01 -6.64 -12.71
C MET A 462 -24.03 -7.00 -11.63
N ASP A 463 -24.32 -8.30 -11.51
CA ASP A 463 -25.23 -8.82 -10.51
C ASP A 463 -24.67 -10.13 -9.91
N ASN A 464 -24.91 -10.32 -8.61
CA ASN A 464 -24.33 -11.42 -7.84
C ASN A 464 -25.35 -12.52 -7.51
N GLU A 465 -26.60 -12.36 -7.95
CA GLU A 465 -27.70 -13.27 -7.64
C GLU A 465 -27.52 -14.66 -8.25
N SER A 466 -26.88 -14.80 -9.40
CA SER A 466 -26.61 -16.12 -10.00
C SER A 466 -25.70 -16.99 -9.12
N PHE A 467 -24.69 -16.39 -8.48
CA PHE A 467 -23.87 -17.07 -7.48
C PHE A 467 -24.67 -17.40 -6.21
N ARG A 468 -25.52 -16.48 -5.73
CA ARG A 468 -26.40 -16.73 -4.58
C ARG A 468 -27.37 -17.88 -4.83
N PHE A 469 -27.94 -17.94 -6.04
CA PHE A 469 -28.80 -19.00 -6.53
C PHE A 469 -28.08 -20.36 -6.56
N LEU A 470 -26.88 -20.45 -7.16
CA LEU A 470 -26.07 -21.67 -7.17
C LEU A 470 -25.80 -22.20 -5.75
N CYS A 471 -25.41 -21.30 -4.84
CA CYS A 471 -25.17 -21.71 -3.46
C CYS A 471 -26.46 -22.15 -2.75
N ALA A 472 -27.60 -21.58 -3.10
CA ALA A 472 -28.90 -21.94 -2.52
C ALA A 472 -29.38 -23.32 -2.98
N ILE A 473 -29.29 -23.63 -4.28
CA ILE A 473 -29.65 -24.96 -4.81
C ILE A 473 -28.72 -26.05 -4.27
N HIS A 474 -27.42 -25.76 -4.12
CA HIS A 474 -26.47 -26.68 -3.47
C HIS A 474 -26.71 -26.85 -1.96
N ASN A 475 -27.46 -25.95 -1.32
CA ASN A 475 -27.97 -26.10 0.05
C ASN A 475 -29.40 -26.70 0.08
N GLY A 476 -29.89 -27.26 -1.03
CA GLY A 476 -31.18 -27.95 -1.12
C GLY A 476 -32.40 -27.03 -1.21
N ILE A 477 -32.22 -25.73 -1.40
CA ILE A 477 -33.34 -24.78 -1.59
C ILE A 477 -33.87 -24.92 -3.02
N LYS A 478 -35.18 -25.11 -3.14
CA LYS A 478 -35.87 -25.19 -4.44
C LYS A 478 -36.41 -23.83 -4.85
N PHE A 479 -36.31 -23.53 -6.14
CA PHE A 479 -36.86 -22.33 -6.77
C PHE A 479 -37.76 -22.71 -7.94
N GLU A 480 -38.68 -21.83 -8.31
CA GLU A 480 -39.47 -21.99 -9.53
C GLU A 480 -38.61 -21.76 -10.78
N GLN A 481 -38.99 -22.36 -11.91
CA GLN A 481 -38.21 -22.30 -13.16
C GLN A 481 -37.95 -20.85 -13.64
N PHE A 482 -38.88 -19.93 -13.38
CA PHE A 482 -38.72 -18.52 -13.72
C PHE A 482 -37.50 -17.87 -13.02
N TYR A 483 -37.29 -18.15 -11.72
CA TYR A 483 -36.12 -17.63 -11.01
C TYR A 483 -34.80 -18.16 -11.58
N LYS A 484 -34.77 -19.42 -12.03
CA LYS A 484 -33.59 -19.99 -12.71
C LYS A 484 -33.32 -19.26 -14.03
N HIS A 485 -34.34 -18.99 -14.84
CA HIS A 485 -34.20 -18.23 -16.08
C HIS A 485 -33.62 -16.83 -15.84
N ASP A 486 -34.18 -16.08 -14.88
CA ASP A 486 -33.67 -14.77 -14.47
C ASP A 486 -32.21 -14.82 -13.99
N CYS A 487 -31.82 -15.89 -13.28
CA CYS A 487 -30.44 -16.11 -12.87
C CYS A 487 -29.51 -16.48 -14.03
N SER A 488 -30.00 -17.15 -15.08
CA SER A 488 -29.20 -17.38 -16.30
C SER A 488 -28.95 -16.08 -17.05
N VAL A 489 -29.98 -15.25 -17.24
CA VAL A 489 -29.85 -13.93 -17.89
C VAL A 489 -28.90 -13.00 -17.09
N SER A 490 -28.91 -13.13 -15.77
CA SER A 490 -28.02 -12.41 -14.84
C SER A 490 -26.57 -12.91 -14.89
N TRP A 491 -26.37 -14.22 -15.09
CA TRP A 491 -25.07 -14.84 -15.31
C TRP A 491 -24.44 -14.31 -16.60
N ASP A 492 -25.13 -14.44 -17.73
CA ASP A 492 -24.62 -14.07 -19.06
C ASP A 492 -24.23 -12.59 -19.13
N LYS A 493 -25.04 -11.70 -18.53
CA LYS A 493 -24.73 -10.27 -18.43
C LYS A 493 -23.51 -9.99 -17.57
N SER A 494 -23.37 -10.67 -16.44
CA SER A 494 -22.25 -10.47 -15.53
C SER A 494 -20.94 -11.03 -16.09
N VAL A 495 -20.98 -12.14 -16.83
CA VAL A 495 -19.87 -12.68 -17.62
C VAL A 495 -19.43 -11.69 -18.70
N ALA A 496 -20.38 -11.15 -19.48
CA ALA A 496 -20.09 -10.20 -20.55
C ALA A 496 -19.46 -8.90 -20.03
N GLU A 497 -20.03 -8.32 -18.96
CA GLU A 497 -19.51 -7.11 -18.33
C GLU A 497 -18.16 -7.33 -17.64
N THR A 498 -17.93 -8.54 -17.07
CA THR A 498 -16.62 -8.95 -16.53
C THR A 498 -15.55 -9.01 -17.60
N ASN A 499 -15.81 -9.68 -18.73
CA ASN A 499 -14.83 -9.75 -19.82
C ASN A 499 -14.53 -8.35 -20.37
N ARG A 500 -15.55 -7.52 -20.55
CA ARG A 500 -15.41 -6.12 -20.96
C ARG A 500 -14.59 -5.27 -19.97
N LEU A 501 -14.67 -5.57 -18.67
CA LEU A 501 -13.86 -4.94 -17.63
C LEU A 501 -12.40 -5.36 -17.75
N PHE A 502 -12.15 -6.66 -17.90
CA PHE A 502 -10.80 -7.19 -18.00
C PHE A 502 -10.10 -6.76 -19.29
N GLU A 503 -10.77 -6.83 -20.44
CA GLU A 503 -10.28 -6.30 -21.73
C GLU A 503 -9.91 -4.82 -21.67
N HIS A 504 -10.69 -4.01 -20.94
CA HIS A 504 -10.38 -2.60 -20.77
C HIS A 504 -9.12 -2.41 -19.93
N ILE A 505 -9.06 -3.02 -18.75
CA ILE A 505 -7.89 -2.98 -17.86
C ILE A 505 -6.64 -3.50 -18.57
N ASP A 506 -6.77 -4.52 -19.43
CA ASP A 506 -5.67 -5.10 -20.22
C ASP A 506 -5.00 -4.09 -21.15
N GLY A 507 -5.78 -3.16 -21.69
CA GLY A 507 -5.33 -2.09 -22.58
C GLY A 507 -4.84 -0.84 -21.86
N LEU A 508 -5.00 -0.75 -20.54
CA LEU A 508 -4.49 0.38 -19.76
C LEU A 508 -2.99 0.25 -19.52
N LYS A 509 -2.30 1.40 -19.45
CA LYS A 509 -0.91 1.43 -19.00
C LYS A 509 -0.86 1.10 -17.51
N PRO A 510 -0.08 0.10 -17.06
CA PRO A 510 0.01 -0.22 -15.64
C PRO A 510 0.60 0.95 -14.83
N HIS A 511 0.05 1.17 -13.64
CA HIS A 511 0.57 2.12 -12.67
C HIS A 511 1.71 1.51 -11.87
N LYS A 512 2.90 2.07 -12.01
CA LYS A 512 4.10 1.70 -11.24
C LYS A 512 4.01 2.23 -9.82
N ILE A 513 3.95 1.31 -8.84
CA ILE A 513 3.47 1.58 -7.47
C ILE A 513 4.41 2.48 -6.67
N TRP A 514 5.71 2.46 -6.96
CA TRP A 514 6.69 3.36 -6.34
C TRP A 514 6.36 4.86 -6.49
N ASN A 515 5.67 5.25 -7.57
CA ASN A 515 5.24 6.64 -7.78
C ASN A 515 4.17 7.08 -6.76
N THR A 516 3.43 6.14 -6.18
CA THR A 516 2.42 6.39 -5.13
C THR A 516 3.03 6.27 -3.72
N LEU A 517 4.02 5.38 -3.53
CA LEU A 517 4.72 5.26 -2.24
C LEU A 517 5.52 6.53 -1.88
N SER A 518 6.18 7.15 -2.88
CA SER A 518 6.90 8.42 -2.71
C SER A 518 6.01 9.56 -2.17
N LEU A 519 4.72 9.60 -2.53
CA LEU A 519 3.76 10.60 -2.04
C LEU A 519 3.27 10.27 -0.62
N ASN A 520 3.13 8.99 -0.28
CA ASN A 520 2.64 8.55 1.03
C ASN A 520 3.63 8.81 2.17
N ASP A 521 4.95 8.77 1.92
CA ASP A 521 5.94 9.09 2.96
C ASP A 521 6.00 10.61 3.28
N ALA A 522 5.94 11.47 2.26
CA ALA A 522 5.73 12.92 2.47
C ALA A 522 4.41 13.20 3.21
N ARG A 523 3.38 12.40 2.94
CA ARG A 523 2.07 12.51 3.58
C ARG A 523 2.03 12.02 5.04
N LYS A 524 2.91 11.11 5.49
CA LYS A 524 3.02 10.78 6.93
C LYS A 524 3.38 12.01 7.76
N VAL A 525 4.22 12.89 7.21
CA VAL A 525 4.57 14.18 7.82
C VAL A 525 3.33 15.10 7.87
N ILE A 526 2.57 15.21 6.79
CA ILE A 526 1.33 16.03 6.73
C ILE A 526 0.23 15.47 7.65
N LEU A 527 0.09 14.15 7.76
CA LEU A 527 -0.85 13.50 8.68
C LEU A 527 -0.48 13.73 10.16
N SER A 528 0.81 13.93 10.47
CA SER A 528 1.23 14.34 11.82
C SER A 528 0.77 15.77 12.18
N LEU A 529 0.62 16.65 11.19
CA LEU A 529 0.07 18.00 11.33
C LEU A 529 -1.48 18.03 11.37
N THR A 530 -2.13 16.98 10.86
CA THR A 530 -3.60 16.89 10.79
C THR A 530 -4.26 16.81 12.17
N LYS A 531 -3.59 16.22 13.17
CA LYS A 531 -4.10 16.15 14.56
C LYS A 531 -4.20 17.54 15.21
N PRO A 532 -3.14 18.38 15.23
CA PRO A 532 -3.25 19.81 15.59
C PRO A 532 -4.37 20.57 14.86
N MET A 533 -4.52 20.35 13.54
CA MET A 533 -5.52 21.05 12.74
C MET A 533 -6.96 20.61 13.06
N ALA A 534 -7.19 19.33 13.39
CA ALA A 534 -8.48 18.83 13.85
C ALA A 534 -8.86 19.41 15.22
N ASP A 535 -7.91 19.53 16.14
CA ASP A 535 -8.12 20.17 17.45
C ASP A 535 -8.46 21.67 17.30
N ILE A 536 -7.77 22.37 16.39
CA ILE A 536 -8.10 23.77 16.03
C ILE A 536 -9.49 23.87 15.41
N SER A 537 -9.84 22.99 14.47
CA SER A 537 -11.16 22.99 13.82
C SER A 537 -12.30 22.73 14.81
N LYS A 538 -12.11 21.78 15.75
CA LYS A 538 -13.03 21.50 16.84
C LYS A 538 -13.21 22.72 17.75
N ASN A 539 -12.13 23.39 18.14
CA ASN A 539 -12.19 24.63 18.93
C ASN A 539 -12.93 25.75 18.20
N VAL A 540 -12.73 25.91 16.88
CA VAL A 540 -13.47 26.88 16.06
C VAL A 540 -14.96 26.57 16.03
N GLN A 541 -15.36 25.31 15.81
CA GLN A 541 -16.77 24.90 15.83
C GLN A 541 -17.42 25.10 17.21
N THR A 542 -16.71 24.76 18.30
CA THR A 542 -17.18 25.02 19.68
C THR A 542 -17.41 26.51 19.93
N ASN A 543 -16.48 27.37 19.49
CA ASN A 543 -16.64 28.82 19.61
C ASN A 543 -17.79 29.37 18.78
N ILE A 544 -18.04 28.84 17.57
CA ILE A 544 -19.19 29.22 16.73
C ILE A 544 -20.51 28.87 17.43
N ALA A 545 -20.63 27.66 18.00
CA ALA A 545 -21.82 27.26 18.74
C ALA A 545 -22.10 28.19 19.95
N ILE A 546 -21.07 28.54 20.72
CA ILE A 546 -21.17 29.49 21.85
C ILE A 546 -21.60 30.89 21.37
N ILE A 547 -21.15 31.33 20.19
CA ILE A 547 -21.53 32.62 19.60
C ILE A 547 -23.01 32.61 19.18
N ASP A 548 -23.49 31.51 18.59
CA ASP A 548 -24.87 31.42 18.11
C ASP A 548 -25.88 31.25 19.27
N ASP A 549 -25.53 30.51 20.33
CA ASP A 549 -26.31 30.49 21.59
C ASP A 549 -26.43 31.90 22.18
N LYS A 550 -25.33 32.67 22.27
CA LYS A 550 -25.38 34.07 22.74
C LYS A 550 -26.19 34.99 21.83
N LYS A 551 -26.20 34.77 20.52
CA LYS A 551 -27.11 35.50 19.60
C LYS A 551 -28.57 35.15 19.88
N ALA A 552 -28.88 33.89 20.18
CA ALA A 552 -30.22 33.46 20.56
C ALA A 552 -30.68 34.12 21.87
N GLU A 553 -29.82 34.15 22.91
CA GLU A 553 -30.08 34.87 24.17
C GLU A 553 -30.32 36.38 23.96
N ILE A 554 -29.47 37.05 23.16
CA ILE A 554 -29.64 38.48 22.85
C ILE A 554 -30.96 38.71 22.09
N THR A 555 -31.35 37.80 21.21
CA THR A 555 -32.59 37.89 20.44
C THR A 555 -33.82 37.65 21.32
N SER A 556 -33.78 36.69 22.26
CA SER A 556 -34.86 36.47 23.23
C SER A 556 -35.00 37.67 24.18
N SER A 557 -33.89 38.22 24.67
CA SER A 557 -33.87 39.41 25.54
C SER A 557 -34.45 40.64 24.84
N LYS A 558 -34.10 40.87 23.57
CA LYS A 558 -34.70 41.95 22.75
C LYS A 558 -36.20 41.75 22.50
N LYS A 559 -36.67 40.50 22.40
CA LYS A 559 -38.10 40.19 22.27
C LYS A 559 -38.85 40.48 23.57
N ALA A 560 -38.34 40.00 24.71
CA ALA A 560 -38.89 40.28 26.03
C ALA A 560 -38.93 41.80 26.34
N GLN A 561 -37.88 42.53 25.95
CA GLN A 561 -37.83 43.99 26.11
C GLN A 561 -38.89 44.72 25.26
N LYS A 562 -39.20 44.23 24.05
CA LYS A 562 -40.31 44.75 23.23
C LYS A 562 -41.68 44.43 23.83
N GLU A 563 -41.86 43.26 24.42
CA GLU A 563 -43.12 42.87 25.09
C GLU A 563 -43.37 43.64 26.39
N LEU A 564 -42.29 44.07 27.08
CA LEU A 564 -42.35 44.98 28.24
C LEU A 564 -42.62 46.45 27.86
N LEU A 565 -42.22 46.89 26.66
CA LEU A 565 -42.47 48.24 26.13
C LEU A 565 -43.79 48.34 25.34
N GLY A 566 -44.53 47.25 25.22
CA GLY A 566 -45.85 47.16 24.56
C GLY A 566 -47.03 47.06 25.55
N LYS A 567 -46.79 47.34 26.83
CA LYS A 567 -47.78 47.49 27.91
C LYS A 567 -47.61 48.85 28.55
#